data_AF-A0A096ALK0-F1
#
_entry.id   AF-A0A096ALK0-F1
#
_cell.length_a   1.000
_cell.length_b   1.000
_cell.length_c   1.000
_cell.angle_alpha   90.00
_cell.angle_beta   90.00
_cell.angle_gamma   90.00
#
_symmetry.space_group_name_H-M   'P 1'
#
loop_
_entity.id
_entity.type
_entity.pdbx_description
1 polymer ?
#
loop_
_entity_poly.entity_id
_entity_poly.type
_entity_poly.pdbx_seq_one_letter_code
_entity_poly.pdbx_strand_id
1 'polypeptide(L)'
;MRELLKMLFFENGGLSLTRTIAAVFVLLFVFVTIYLVVFDMAWQHFETLATMAAGGGPATQVANKLINSKYNSAQGSYEQKRGVE
;
A
#
# COMPACT_ATOMS: atom_id res chain seq x y z
N MET A 1 -5.40 -13.29 -13.82
CA MET A 1 -5.72 -11.85 -13.65
C MET A 1 -6.64 -11.60 -12.45
N ARG A 2 -7.79 -12.28 -12.33
CA ARG A 2 -8.71 -12.15 -11.18
C ARG A 2 -8.05 -12.40 -9.81
N GLU A 3 -7.23 -13.45 -9.70
CA GLU A 3 -6.54 -13.77 -8.45
C GLU A 3 -5.45 -12.75 -8.08
N LEU A 4 -4.78 -12.16 -9.07
CA LEU A 4 -3.80 -11.08 -8.83
C LEU A 4 -4.48 -9.82 -8.31
N LEU A 5 -5.64 -9.46 -8.86
CA LEU A 5 -6.43 -8.33 -8.37
C LEU A 5 -6.95 -8.56 -6.95
N LYS A 6 -7.37 -9.78 -6.62
CA LYS A 6 -7.73 -10.14 -5.25
C LYS A 6 -6.53 -10.00 -4.31
N MET A 7 -5.38 -10.55 -4.68
CA MET A 7 -4.14 -10.42 -3.88
C MET A 7 -3.68 -8.97 -3.73
N LEU A 8 -3.92 -8.13 -4.75
CA LEU A 8 -3.52 -6.73 -4.74
C LEU A 8 -4.45 -5.87 -3.89
N PHE A 9 -5.77 -6.07 -3.95
CA PHE A 9 -6.76 -5.16 -3.33
C PHE A 9 -7.42 -5.68 -2.05
N PHE A 10 -7.46 -6.99 -1.81
CA PHE A 10 -8.24 -7.58 -0.71
C PHE A 10 -7.35 -8.07 0.43
N GLU A 11 -7.71 -7.81 1.68
CA GLU A 11 -7.03 -8.29 2.90
C GLU A 11 -8.09 -8.79 3.88
N ASN A 12 -7.85 -9.91 4.57
CA ASN A 12 -8.78 -10.51 5.54
C ASN A 12 -10.22 -10.70 5.00
N GLY A 13 -10.38 -11.08 3.73
CA GLY A 13 -11.69 -11.34 3.12
C GLY A 13 -12.46 -10.10 2.64
N GLY A 14 -11.95 -8.89 2.87
CA GLY A 14 -12.56 -7.62 2.45
C GLY A 14 -11.64 -6.77 1.57
N LEU A 15 -12.19 -5.70 0.99
CA LEU A 15 -11.40 -4.73 0.24
C LEU A 15 -10.58 -3.86 1.22
N SER A 16 -9.28 -3.73 0.98
CA SER A 16 -8.38 -2.98 1.86
C SER A 16 -8.11 -1.58 1.31
N LEU A 17 -8.46 -0.56 2.10
CA LEU A 17 -8.26 0.84 1.73
C LEU A 17 -6.77 1.16 1.54
N THR A 18 -5.90 0.67 2.42
CA THR A 18 -4.45 0.90 2.35
C THR A 18 -3.83 0.27 1.11
N ARG A 19 -4.26 -0.96 0.77
CA ARG A 19 -3.82 -1.64 -0.46
C ARG A 19 -4.31 -0.93 -1.72
N THR A 20 -5.54 -0.43 -1.69
CA THR A 20 -6.11 0.35 -2.80
C THR A 20 -5.33 1.65 -3.00
N ILE A 21 -5.05 2.40 -1.93
CA ILE A 21 -4.25 3.63 -1.99
C ILE A 21 -2.84 3.33 -2.51
N ALA A 22 -2.19 2.26 -2.03
CA ALA A 22 -0.87 1.87 -2.52
C ALA A 22 -0.87 1.54 -4.02
N ALA A 23 -1.87 0.79 -4.50
CA ALA A 23 -2.02 0.48 -5.91
C ALA A 23 -2.22 1.74 -6.77
N VAL A 24 -3.03 2.70 -6.28
CA VAL A 24 -3.25 4.00 -6.95
C VAL A 24 -1.95 4.80 -7.04
N PHE A 25 -1.15 4.88 -5.96
CA PHE A 25 0.13 5.58 -6.01
C PHE A 25 1.13 4.94 -6.97
N VAL A 26 1.18 3.61 -7.05
CA VAL A 26 2.03 2.91 -8.03
C VAL A 26 1.58 3.22 -9.46
N LEU A 27 0.27 3.21 -9.74
CA LEU A 27 -0.25 3.56 -11.06
C LEU A 27 0.06 5.01 -11.44
N LEU A 28 -0.12 5.95 -10.50
CA LEU A 28 0.26 7.36 -10.69
C LEU A 28 1.76 7.51 -10.95
N PHE A 29 2.59 6.81 -10.20
CA PHE A 29 4.05 6.83 -10.39
C PHE A 29 4.45 6.34 -11.78
N VAL A 30 3.91 5.21 -12.24
CA VAL A 30 4.18 4.68 -13.59
C VAL A 30 3.71 5.66 -14.66
N PHE A 31 2.49 6.18 -14.54
CA PHE A 31 1.94 7.14 -15.50
C PHE A 31 2.79 8.41 -15.60
N VAL A 32 3.10 9.05 -14.46
CA VAL A 32 3.91 10.28 -14.42
C VAL A 32 5.31 10.01 -14.93
N THR A 33 5.92 8.87 -14.59
CA THR A 33 7.25 8.49 -15.10
C THR A 33 7.26 8.42 -16.63
N ILE A 34 6.30 7.70 -17.23
CA ILE A 34 6.20 7.59 -18.69
C ILE A 34 5.97 8.96 -19.32
N TYR A 35 5.07 9.77 -18.76
CA TYR A 35 4.78 11.12 -19.25
C TYR A 35 6.05 11.99 -19.27
N LEU A 36 6.79 12.06 -18.17
CA LEU A 36 8.01 12.86 -18.08
C LEU A 36 9.09 12.40 -19.06
N VAL A 37 9.26 11.09 -19.23
CA VAL A 37 10.23 10.51 -20.17
C VAL A 37 9.86 10.80 -21.63
N VAL A 38 8.58 10.64 -22.00
CA VAL A 38 8.13 10.85 -23.39
C VAL A 38 8.29 12.30 -23.83
N PHE A 39 8.09 13.24 -22.90
CA PHE A 39 8.15 14.67 -23.19
C PHE A 39 9.49 15.32 -22.79
N ASP A 40 10.47 14.53 -22.34
CA ASP A 40 11.79 15.00 -21.89
C ASP A 40 11.70 16.14 -20.84
N MET A 41 10.80 15.99 -19.87
CA MET A 41 10.55 16.98 -18.83
C MET A 41 11.03 16.51 -17.46
N ALA A 42 11.62 17.43 -16.69
CA ALA A 42 11.86 17.24 -15.28
C ALA A 42 10.70 17.81 -14.45
N TRP A 43 10.33 17.10 -13.38
CA TRP A 43 9.32 17.58 -12.43
C TRP A 43 9.88 17.59 -11.00
N GLN A 44 9.83 18.75 -10.36
CA GLN A 44 10.46 18.96 -9.05
C GLN A 44 9.89 18.09 -7.92
N HIS A 45 8.65 17.58 -8.06
CA HIS A 45 8.02 16.73 -7.06
C HIS A 45 8.09 15.24 -7.40
N PHE A 46 8.87 14.86 -8.43
CA PHE A 46 9.02 13.47 -8.84
C PHE A 46 9.54 12.58 -7.70
N GLU A 47 10.55 13.05 -6.96
CA GLU A 47 11.08 12.32 -5.80
C GLU A 47 10.04 12.13 -4.69
N THR A 48 9.19 13.12 -4.45
CA THR A 48 8.08 13.00 -3.49
C THR A 48 7.10 11.93 -3.93
N LEU A 49 6.68 11.94 -5.21
CA LEU A 49 5.79 10.91 -5.75
C LEU A 49 6.43 9.52 -5.69
N ALA A 50 7.71 9.41 -6.06
CA ALA A 50 8.47 8.15 -6.01
C ALA A 50 8.55 7.61 -4.57
N THR A 51 8.80 8.49 -3.60
CA THR A 51 8.86 8.12 -2.18
C THR A 51 7.49 7.68 -1.66
N MET A 52 6.41 8.34 -2.04
CA MET A 52 5.04 7.94 -1.65
C MET A 52 4.61 6.64 -2.30
N ALA A 53 4.97 6.40 -3.57
CA ALA A 53 4.61 5.18 -4.28
C ALA A 53 5.47 3.97 -3.89
N ALA A 54 6.78 4.13 -3.80
CA ALA A 54 7.73 3.04 -3.51
C ALA A 54 8.01 2.88 -2.01
N GLY A 55 8.11 3.99 -1.26
CA GLY A 55 8.34 3.99 0.19
C GLY A 55 7.06 3.89 1.02
N GLY A 56 5.96 4.45 0.52
CA GLY A 56 4.65 4.38 1.18
C GLY A 56 4.12 2.96 1.30
N GLY A 57 4.26 2.10 0.28
CA GLY A 57 3.75 0.71 0.33
C GLY A 57 4.39 -0.17 1.43
N PRO A 58 5.73 -0.30 1.49
CA PRO A 58 6.40 -1.06 2.55
C PRO A 58 6.26 -0.42 3.93
N ALA A 59 6.39 0.90 4.05
CA ALA A 59 6.28 1.59 5.34
C ALA A 59 4.86 1.53 5.90
N THR A 60 3.82 1.70 5.07
CA THR A 60 2.43 1.56 5.50
C THR A 60 2.08 0.12 5.83
N GLN A 61 2.63 -0.88 5.14
CA GLN A 61 2.44 -2.29 5.51
C GLN A 61 3.11 -2.65 6.84
N VAL A 62 4.32 -2.13 7.10
CA VAL A 62 4.98 -2.30 8.41
C VAL A 62 4.17 -1.61 9.51
N ALA A 63 3.72 -0.37 9.27
CA ALA A 63 2.85 0.35 10.20
C ALA A 63 1.53 -0.40 10.45
N ASN A 64 0.87 -0.90 9.40
CA ASN A 64 -0.36 -1.66 9.50
C ASN A 64 -0.17 -2.95 10.32
N LYS A 65 0.94 -3.67 10.09
CA LYS A 65 1.29 -4.86 10.87
C LYS A 65 1.63 -4.53 12.33
N LEU A 66 2.33 -3.42 12.60
CA LEU A 66 2.63 -2.98 13.95
C LEU A 66 1.36 -2.60 14.73
N ILE A 67 0.45 -1.86 14.09
CA ILE A 67 -0.84 -1.48 14.67
C ILE A 67 -1.66 -2.75 14.97
N ASN A 68 -1.79 -3.67 14.01
CA ASN A 68 -2.50 -4.92 14.23
C ASN A 68 -1.85 -5.76 15.34
N SER A 69 -0.53 -5.89 15.36
CA SER A 69 0.21 -6.64 16.40
C SER A 69 -0.02 -6.07 17.80
N LYS A 70 -0.01 -4.75 17.96
CA LYS A 70 -0.15 -4.09 19.27
C LYS A 70 -1.60 -4.08 19.78
N TYR A 71 -2.54 -3.77 18.89
CA TYR A 71 -3.92 -3.48 19.29
C TYR A 71 -4.87 -4.64 19.04
N ASN A 72 -4.72 -5.36 17.92
CA ASN A 72 -5.71 -6.32 17.42
C ASN A 72 -5.31 -7.79 17.59
N SER A 73 -4.03 -8.10 17.79
CA SER A 73 -3.53 -9.47 18.01
C SER A 73 -3.27 -9.79 19.49
N ALA A 74 -3.52 -11.02 19.90
CA ALA A 74 -3.15 -11.54 21.21
C ALA A 74 -1.62 -11.53 21.36
N GLN A 75 -1.14 -11.15 22.54
CA GLN A 75 0.29 -10.94 22.77
C GLN A 75 1.07 -12.25 22.55
N GLY A 76 2.03 -12.23 21.63
CA GLY A 76 2.82 -13.41 21.27
C GLY A 76 2.11 -14.43 20.38
N SER A 77 0.95 -14.07 19.80
CA SER A 77 0.17 -14.94 18.92
C SER A 77 -0.29 -14.20 17.66
N TYR A 78 -0.65 -14.95 16.62
CA TYR A 78 -1.32 -14.43 15.42
C TYR A 78 -2.85 -14.38 15.58
N GLU A 79 -3.39 -14.90 16.68
CA GLU A 79 -4.83 -14.84 16.97
C GLU A 79 -5.26 -13.40 17.25
N GLN A 80 -6.45 -13.01 16.77
CA GLN A 80 -7.04 -11.73 17.12
C GLN A 80 -7.53 -11.73 18.58
N LYS A 81 -7.48 -10.57 19.24
CA LYS A 81 -8.05 -10.41 20.59
C LYS A 81 -9.57 -10.62 20.51
N ARG A 82 -10.14 -11.40 21.44
CA ARG A 82 -11.59 -11.59 21.57
C ARG A 82 -12.30 -10.23 21.70
N GLY A 83 -13.31 -10.00 20.86
CA GLY A 83 -14.15 -8.79 20.87
C GLY A 83 -13.74 -7.70 19.87
N VAL A 84 -12.76 -7.97 19.00
CA VAL A 84 -12.51 -7.18 17.80
C VAL A 84 -13.18 -7.93 16.65
N GLU A 85 -14.35 -7.46 16.22
CA GLU A 85 -15.13 -8.02 15.09
C GLU A 85 -14.51 -7.68 13.73
#